data_AF-U7P2U0-F1
#
_entry.id   AF-U7P2U0-F1
#
_cell.length_a   1.000
_cell.length_b   1.000
_cell.length_c   1.000
_cell.angle_alpha   90.00
_cell.angle_beta   90.00
_cell.angle_gamma   90.00
#
_symmetry.space_group_name_H-M   'P 1'
#
loop_
_entity.id
_entity.type
_entity.pdbx_description
1 polymer ?
#
loop_
_entity_poly.entity_id
_entity_poly.type
_entity_poly.pdbx_seq_one_letter_code
_entity_poly.pdbx_strand_id
1 'polypeptide(L)' 'MPAALKQQLAVGGRLVIPVGTEGGLQQLLCITRLSDSEYEQASYGDVRFVPLLGEEGWP' A
#
# COMPACT_ATOMS: atom_id res chain seq x y z
N MET A 1 3.76 -1.69 5.86
CA MET A 1 3.66 -1.10 4.52
C MET A 1 5.07 -0.88 3.99
N PRO A 2 5.43 -1.46 2.85
CA PRO A 2 6.79 -1.39 2.31
C PRO A 2 7.21 0.05 2.00
N ALA A 3 8.34 0.49 2.56
CA ALA A 3 8.86 1.84 2.32
C ALA A 3 9.37 2.01 0.87
N ALA A 4 9.92 0.93 0.28
CA ALA A 4 10.46 0.97 -1.07
C ALA A 4 9.37 1.26 -2.11
N LEU A 5 8.19 0.63 -2.00
CA LEU A 5 7.08 0.85 -2.93
C LEU A 5 6.56 2.29 -2.89
N LYS A 6 6.57 2.92 -1.71
CA LYS A 6 6.18 4.31 -1.55
C LYS A 6 7.23 5.27 -2.14
N GLN A 7 8.52 4.98 -1.96
CA GLN A 7 9.62 5.80 -2.48
C GLN A 7 9.75 5.76 -4.00
N GLN A 8 9.32 4.66 -4.64
CA GLN A 8 9.31 4.51 -6.10
C GLN A 8 8.19 5.31 -6.80
N LEU A 9 7.23 5.87 -6.06
CA LEU A 9 6.18 6.71 -6.65
C LEU A 9 6.75 8.01 -7.19
N ALA A 10 6.46 8.33 -8.45
CA ALA A 10 6.61 9.70 -8.94
C ALA A 10 5.64 10.65 -8.22
N VAL A 11 5.93 11.96 -8.19
CA VAL A 11 4.96 12.97 -7.72
C VAL A 11 3.69 12.90 -8.59
N GLY A 12 2.53 12.85 -7.95
CA GLY A 12 1.23 12.57 -8.57
C GLY A 12 0.92 11.08 -8.78
N GLY A 13 1.89 10.20 -8.57
CA GLY A 13 1.74 8.75 -8.63
C GLY A 13 0.89 8.19 -7.50
N ARG A 14 0.25 7.04 -7.74
CA ARG A 14 -0.64 6.37 -6.79
C ARG A 14 -0.22 4.92 -6.57
N LEU A 15 -0.11 4.51 -5.30
CA LEU A 15 0.05 3.11 -4.90
C LEU A 15 -1.25 2.63 -4.28
N VAL A 16 -1.91 1.67 -4.91
CA VAL A 16 -3.09 1.00 -4.38
C VAL A 16 -2.67 -0.36 -3.85
N ILE A 17 -2.86 -0.61 -2.56
CA ILE A 17 -2.34 -1.80 -1.88
C ILE A 17 -3.30 -2.29 -0.79
N PRO A 18 -3.62 -3.59 -0.74
CA PRO A 18 -4.31 -4.18 0.40
C PRO A 18 -3.35 -4.33 1.58
N VAL A 19 -3.74 -3.83 2.75
CA VAL A 19 -2.95 -3.92 3.99
C VAL A 19 -3.79 -4.56 5.08
N GLY A 20 -3.32 -5.68 5.63
CA GLY A 20 -3.98 -6.45 6.68
C GLY A 20 -3.22 -7.73 6.95
N THR A 21 -3.68 -8.55 7.89
CA THR A 21 -3.02 -9.81 8.27
C THR A 21 -3.30 -10.92 7.25
N GLU A 22 -2.40 -11.90 7.16
CA GLU A 22 -2.59 -13.10 6.33
C GLU A 22 -3.92 -13.81 6.66
N GLY A 23 -4.66 -14.21 5.62
CA GLY A 23 -5.95 -14.91 5.75
C GLY A 23 -7.09 -14.07 6.34
N GLY A 24 -6.83 -12.82 6.72
CA GLY A 24 -7.78 -11.91 7.37
C GLY A 24 -8.46 -10.92 6.43
N LEU A 25 -9.24 -10.01 7.03
CA LEU A 25 -9.71 -8.80 6.34
C LEU A 25 -8.54 -7.83 6.16
N GLN A 26 -8.45 -7.23 4.97
CA GLN A 26 -7.45 -6.23 4.62
C GLN A 26 -8.15 -4.90 4.33
N GLN A 27 -7.51 -3.77 4.60
CA GLN A 27 -7.96 -2.46 4.14
C GLN A 27 -7.33 -2.15 2.80
N LEU A 28 -8.13 -1.74 1.82
CA LEU A 28 -7.60 -1.23 0.56
C LEU A 28 -7.15 0.21 0.75
N LEU A 29 -5.85 0.46 0.73
CA LEU A 29 -5.27 1.79 0.85
C LEU A 29 -4.86 2.31 -0.53
N CYS A 30 -5.11 3.59 -0.79
CA CYS A 30 -4.49 4.34 -1.87
C CYS A 30 -3.56 5.38 -1.27
N ILE A 31 -2.31 5.39 -1.71
CA ILE A 31 -1.30 6.36 -1.33
C ILE A 31 -1.00 7.23 -2.54
N THR A 32 -1.20 8.53 -2.43
CA THR A 32 -0.83 9.49 -3.48
C THR A 32 0.41 10.25 -3.03
N ARG A 33 1.47 10.28 -3.84
CA ARG A 33 2.61 11.15 -3.58
C ARG A 33 2.27 12.58 -4.02
N LEU A 34 2.15 13.50 -3.07
CA LEU A 34 1.79 14.89 -3.35
C LEU A 34 3.02 15.75 -3.70
N SER A 35 4.17 15.44 -3.10
CA SER A 35 5.43 16.12 -3.35
C SER A 35 6.62 15.21 -3.04
N ASP A 36 7.85 15.75 -3.04
CA ASP A 36 9.03 14.96 -2.73
C ASP A 36 9.01 14.36 -1.31
N SER A 37 8.37 15.05 -0.35
CA SER A 37 8.27 14.65 1.05
C SER A 37 6.85 14.33 1.53
N GLU A 38 5.82 14.73 0.78
CA GLU A 38 4.43 14.64 1.21
C GLU A 38 3.66 13.52 0.50
N TYR A 39 2.85 12.81 1.28
CA TYR A 39 2.01 11.73 0.80
C TYR A 39 0.64 11.78 1.47
N GLU A 40 -0.40 11.60 0.66
CA GLU A 40 -1.77 11.43 1.12
C GLU A 40 -2.12 9.94 1.19
N GLN A 41 -2.97 9.56 2.14
CA GLN A 41 -3.49 8.21 2.28
C GLN A 41 -5.01 8.24 2.40
N ALA A 42 -5.67 7.40 1.60
CA ALA A 42 -7.11 7.17 1.65
C ALA A 42 -7.40 5.67 1.82
N SER A 43 -8.36 5.32 2.69
CA SER A 43 -8.88 3.97 2.81
C SER A 43 -10.17 3.81 1.99
N TYR A 44 -10.29 2.69 1.29
CA TYR A 44 -11.43 2.32 0.46
C TYR A 44 -12.21 1.13 1.03
N GLY A 45 -11.94 0.79 2.29
CA GLY A 45 -12.65 -0.26 3.03
C GLY A 45 -12.07 -1.66 2.85
N ASP A 46 -12.86 -2.63 3.30
CA ASP A 46 -12.44 -4.01 3.51
C ASP A 46 -12.37 -4.82 2.21
N VAL A 47 -11.26 -5.52 2.02
CA VAL A 47 -11.00 -6.43 0.90
C VAL A 47 -10.34 -7.73 1.38
N ARG A 48 -10.28 -8.73 0.50
CA ARG A 48 -9.56 -9.99 0.72
C ARG A 48 -8.75 -10.35 -0.51
N PHE A 49 -7.43 -10.17 -0.43
CA PHE A 49 -6.47 -10.59 -1.44
C PHE A 49 -5.59 -11.73 -0.92
N VAL A 50 -5.00 -12.46 -1.85
CA VAL A 50 -3.91 -13.39 -1.55
C VAL A 50 -2.74 -12.66 -0.88
N PRO A 51 -1.94 -13.34 -0.03
CA PRO A 51 -0.78 -12.73 0.59
C PRO A 51 0.25 -12.30 -0.47
N LEU A 52 0.81 -11.11 -0.28
CA LEU A 52 1.96 -10.64 -1.05
C LEU A 52 3.22 -11.33 -0.52
N LEU A 53 3.73 -12.33 -1.23
CA LEU A 53 4.94 -13.07 -0.85
C LEU A 53 6.21 -12.32 -1.29
N GLY A 54 7.23 -12.24 -0.44
CA GLY A 54 8.54 -11.64 -0.79
C GLY A 54 9.25 -10.94 0.36
N GLU A 55 10.47 -10.42 0.14
CA GLU A 55 11.32 -9.80 1.18
C GLU A 55 10.67 -8.62 1.92
N GLU A 56 9.81 -7.85 1.24
CA GLU A 56 9.03 -6.76 1.83
C GLU A 56 7.55 -7.13 2.07
N GLY A 57 7.20 -8.39 1.80
CA GLY A 57 5.87 -8.98 1.99
C GLY A 57 5.85 -9.98 3.14
N TRP A 58 5.07 -11.05 2.99
CA TRP A 58 5.02 -12.18 3.92
C TRP A 58 6.12 -13.21 3.58
N PRO A 59 6.71 -13.88 4.60
CA PRO A 59 7.73 -14.90 4.43
C PRO A 59 7.22 -16.19 3.78
#